data_AF-A0AAV8YUB2-F1
#
_entry.id   AF-A0AAV8YUB2-F1
#
_cell.length_a   1.000
_cell.length_b   1.000
_cell.length_c   1.000
_cell.angle_alpha   90.00
_cell.angle_beta   90.00
_cell.angle_gamma   90.00
#
_symmetry.space_group_name_H-M   'P 1'
#
loop_
_entity.id
_entity.type
_entity.pdbx_description
1 polymer ?
#
loop_
_entity_poly.entity_id
_entity_poly.type
_entity_poly.pdbx_seq_one_letter_code
_entity_poly.pdbx_strand_id
1 'polypeptide(L)'
;MQHQHLELQIFMRLKYKMKLQWKCKMKLQWKYKMKLQWKNKMKLEWKNNMNLVLNLLIKKLLRSVLPEKCWITSPPVPVVSASMNSVRRRETHPDLPPLNQGTISKIEAQYREMGHVRKVPSKRQAVVDDDTKLNLLLALEENPITPARQLARDSNLNHKTSYLKMIQID
;
A
#
# COMPACT_ATOMS: atom_id res chain seq x y z
N MET A 1 23.66 -47.13 -47.50
CA MET A 1 22.75 -47.85 -46.58
C MET A 1 23.13 -47.65 -45.11
N GLN A 2 24.37 -47.98 -44.67
CA GLN A 2 24.76 -47.86 -43.25
C GLN A 2 24.78 -46.42 -42.70
N HIS A 3 25.18 -45.44 -43.52
CA HIS A 3 25.24 -44.02 -43.11
C HIS A 3 23.86 -43.46 -42.72
N GLN A 4 22.83 -43.70 -43.54
CA GLN A 4 21.46 -43.23 -43.27
C GLN A 4 20.85 -43.89 -42.03
N HIS A 5 21.22 -45.15 -41.75
CA HIS A 5 20.76 -45.83 -40.54
C HIS A 5 21.36 -45.19 -39.26
N LEU A 6 22.64 -44.82 -39.30
CA LEU A 6 23.33 -44.10 -38.22
C LEU A 6 22.73 -42.71 -37.98
N GLU A 7 22.44 -41.95 -39.03
CA GLU A 7 21.80 -40.63 -38.93
C GLU A 7 20.41 -40.71 -38.26
N LEU A 8 19.58 -41.67 -38.66
CA LEU A 8 18.27 -41.90 -38.04
C LEU A 8 18.41 -42.27 -36.56
N GLN A 9 19.39 -43.09 -36.21
CA GLN A 9 19.62 -43.51 -34.83
C GLN A 9 20.07 -42.33 -33.95
N ILE A 10 20.94 -41.45 -34.46
CA ILE A 10 21.38 -40.22 -33.79
C ILE A 10 20.20 -39.27 -33.61
N PHE A 11 19.43 -39.03 -34.66
CA PHE A 11 18.25 -38.16 -34.63
C PHE A 11 17.23 -38.62 -33.59
N MET A 12 16.93 -39.92 -33.55
CA MET A 12 15.99 -40.49 -32.59
C MET A 12 16.48 -40.35 -31.14
N ARG A 13 17.77 -40.57 -30.89
CA ARG A 13 18.38 -40.38 -29.56
C ARG A 13 18.31 -38.92 -29.11
N LEU A 14 18.63 -37.98 -29.98
CA LEU A 14 18.56 -36.54 -29.68
C LEU A 14 17.13 -36.09 -29.39
N LYS A 15 16.17 -36.52 -30.22
CA LYS A 15 14.75 -36.22 -30.04
C LYS A 15 14.22 -36.74 -28.69
N TYR A 16 14.60 -37.96 -28.33
CA TYR A 16 14.21 -38.55 -27.04
C TYR A 16 14.86 -37.81 -25.85
N LYS A 17 16.14 -37.48 -25.94
CA LYS A 17 16.88 -36.73 -24.92
C LYS A 17 16.26 -35.35 -24.67
N MET A 18 15.93 -34.61 -25.73
CA MET A 18 15.26 -33.31 -25.61
C MET A 18 13.87 -33.43 -24.98
N LYS A 19 13.08 -34.44 -25.39
CA LYS A 19 11.74 -34.68 -24.82
C LYS A 19 11.80 -34.99 -23.32
N LEU A 20 12.78 -35.79 -22.89
CA LEU A 20 13.02 -36.09 -21.48
C LEU A 20 13.45 -34.85 -20.70
N GLN A 21 14.42 -34.09 -21.21
CA GLN A 21 14.87 -32.87 -20.55
C GLN A 21 13.75 -31.86 -20.38
N TRP A 22 12.91 -31.68 -21.41
CA TRP A 22 11.76 -30.80 -21.33
C TRP A 22 10.74 -31.28 -20.28
N LYS A 23 10.40 -32.56 -20.26
CA LYS A 23 9.50 -33.13 -19.24
C LYS A 23 10.05 -32.93 -17.83
N CYS A 24 11.34 -33.18 -17.60
CA CYS A 24 11.98 -32.99 -16.31
C CYS A 24 11.95 -31.51 -15.88
N LYS A 25 12.27 -30.58 -16.80
CA LYS A 25 12.25 -29.14 -16.55
C LYS A 25 10.85 -28.67 -16.17
N MET A 26 9.83 -29.08 -16.93
CA MET A 26 8.43 -28.71 -16.65
C MET A 26 7.95 -29.26 -15.31
N LYS A 27 8.27 -30.52 -14.99
CA LYS A 27 7.90 -31.13 -13.71
C LYS A 27 8.55 -30.41 -12.53
N LEU A 28 9.82 -30.02 -12.66
CA LEU A 28 10.54 -29.27 -11.64
C LEU A 28 9.90 -27.89 -11.45
N GLN A 29 9.70 -27.14 -12.53
CA GLN A 29 9.09 -25.81 -12.49
C GLN A 29 7.70 -25.84 -11.87
N TRP A 30 6.87 -26.82 -12.23
CA TRP A 30 5.55 -26.98 -11.65
C TRP A 30 5.62 -27.25 -10.14
N LYS A 31 6.53 -28.13 -9.70
CA LYS A 31 6.74 -28.42 -8.28
C LYS A 31 7.18 -27.18 -7.49
N TYR A 32 8.08 -26.37 -8.03
CA TYR A 32 8.49 -25.11 -7.40
C TYR A 32 7.36 -24.10 -7.33
N LYS A 33 6.62 -23.92 -8.44
CA LYS A 33 5.48 -22.99 -8.51
C LYS A 33 4.41 -23.35 -7.49
N MET A 34 4.02 -24.62 -7.40
CA MET A 34 3.03 -25.08 -6.42
C MET A 34 3.51 -24.89 -4.98
N LYS A 35 4.78 -25.19 -4.70
CA LYS A 35 5.35 -25.00 -3.36
C LYS A 35 5.38 -23.53 -2.94
N LEU A 36 5.72 -22.63 -3.87
CA LEU A 36 5.74 -21.19 -3.63
C LEU A 36 4.33 -20.65 -3.42
N GLN A 37 3.38 -21.03 -4.28
CA GLN A 37 1.97 -20.65 -4.13
C GLN A 37 1.41 -21.09 -2.79
N TRP A 38 1.68 -22.33 -2.37
CA TRP A 38 1.21 -22.84 -1.08
C TRP A 38 1.82 -22.08 0.09
N LYS A 39 3.15 -21.83 0.08
CA LYS A 39 3.82 -21.01 1.10
C LYS A 39 3.23 -19.60 1.20
N ASN A 40 3.00 -18.95 0.07
CA ASN A 40 2.44 -17.60 0.03
C ASN A 40 1.01 -17.57 0.55
N LYS A 41 0.19 -18.54 0.16
CA LYS A 41 -1.19 -18.69 0.65
C LYS A 41 -1.23 -18.85 2.17
N MET A 42 -0.43 -19.78 2.72
CA MET A 42 -0.36 -20.00 4.17
C MET A 42 0.14 -18.75 4.92
N LYS A 43 1.14 -18.05 4.38
CA LYS A 43 1.68 -16.82 4.98
C LYS A 43 0.62 -15.71 5.01
N LEU A 44 -0.17 -15.56 3.94
CA LEU A 44 -1.23 -14.58 3.85
C LEU A 44 -2.38 -14.90 4.81
N GLU A 45 -2.82 -16.15 4.86
CA GLU A 45 -3.86 -16.61 5.78
C GLU A 45 -3.44 -16.40 7.24
N TRP A 46 -2.20 -16.73 7.59
CA TRP A 46 -1.70 -16.49 8.95
C TRP A 46 -1.65 -15.00 9.30
N LYS A 47 -1.14 -14.14 8.39
CA LYS A 47 -1.15 -12.68 8.58
C LYS A 47 -2.57 -12.14 8.77
N ASN A 48 -3.52 -12.58 7.94
CA ASN A 48 -4.91 -12.15 8.04
C ASN A 48 -5.56 -12.59 9.36
N ASN A 49 -5.30 -13.83 9.78
CA ASN A 49 -5.84 -14.36 11.03
C ASN A 49 -5.26 -13.61 12.24
N MET A 50 -3.95 -13.37 12.27
CA MET A 50 -3.31 -12.57 13.34
C MET A 50 -3.84 -11.13 13.36
N ASN A 51 -4.08 -10.53 12.20
CA ASN A 51 -4.66 -9.19 12.10
C ASN A 51 -6.12 -9.17 12.61
N LEU A 52 -6.92 -10.20 12.32
CA LEU A 52 -8.27 -10.35 12.87
C LEU A 52 -8.23 -10.44 14.40
N VAL A 53 -7.36 -11.29 14.96
CA VAL A 53 -7.18 -11.44 16.41
C VAL A 53 -6.77 -10.11 17.05
N LEU A 54 -5.80 -9.41 16.45
CA LEU A 54 -5.34 -8.11 16.94
C LEU A 54 -6.48 -7.08 16.90
N ASN A 55 -7.25 -7.01 15.82
CA ASN A 55 -8.40 -6.11 15.72
C ASN A 55 -9.49 -6.41 16.75
N LEU A 56 -9.74 -7.68 17.05
CA LEU A 56 -10.69 -8.08 18.10
C LEU A 56 -10.19 -7.66 19.49
N LEU A 57 -8.89 -7.85 19.78
CA LEU A 57 -8.28 -7.41 21.03
C LEU A 57 -8.33 -5.89 21.17
N ILE A 58 -7.98 -5.14 20.12
CA ILE A 58 -8.08 -3.68 20.11
C ILE A 58 -9.52 -3.23 20.34
N LYS A 59 -10.51 -3.83 19.66
CA LYS A 59 -11.94 -3.52 19.89
C LYS A 59 -12.40 -3.83 21.32
N LYS A 60 -11.87 -4.90 21.92
CA LYS A 60 -12.17 -5.28 23.31
C LYS A 60 -11.57 -4.27 24.29
N LEU A 61 -10.31 -3.85 24.05
CA LEU A 61 -9.62 -2.82 24.82
C LEU A 61 -10.30 -1.45 24.69
N LEU A 62 -10.71 -1.06 23.48
CA LEU A 62 -11.45 0.19 23.27
C LEU A 62 -12.77 0.19 24.05
N ARG A 63 -13.50 -0.93 24.06
CA ARG A 63 -14.74 -1.07 24.84
C ARG A 63 -14.52 -1.01 26.35
N SER A 64 -13.37 -1.49 26.85
CA SER A 64 -13.06 -1.36 28.28
C SER A 64 -12.56 0.03 28.68
N VAL A 65 -12.00 0.81 27.74
CA VAL A 65 -11.42 2.15 28.02
C VAL A 65 -12.42 3.29 27.73
N LEU A 66 -13.38 3.09 26.83
CA LEU A 66 -14.47 4.03 26.59
C LEU A 66 -15.68 3.61 27.45
N PRO A 67 -16.00 4.32 28.54
CA PRO A 67 -17.23 4.05 29.28
C PRO A 67 -18.44 4.27 28.36
N GLU A 68 -19.17 3.19 28.09
CA GLU A 68 -20.52 3.24 27.54
C GLU A 68 -21.44 3.89 28.58
N LYS A 69 -21.49 5.23 28.60
CA LYS A 69 -22.63 6.09 29.00
C LYS A 69 -22.11 7.47 29.39
N CYS A 70 -22.45 8.45 28.56
CA CYS A 70 -22.99 9.75 28.99
C CYS A 70 -23.75 10.35 27.80
N TRP A 71 -24.67 9.60 27.18
CA TRP A 71 -25.84 10.23 26.59
C TRP A 71 -26.80 10.50 27.74
N ILE A 72 -26.42 11.48 28.56
CA ILE A 72 -27.41 12.30 29.23
C ILE A 72 -28.04 13.08 28.09
N THR A 73 -29.29 12.76 27.78
CA THR A 73 -30.25 13.66 27.15
C THR A 73 -30.06 15.03 27.77
N SER A 74 -29.27 15.88 27.11
CA SER A 74 -29.18 17.28 27.48
C SER A 74 -30.52 17.89 27.08
N PRO A 75 -31.14 18.73 27.94
CA PRO A 75 -32.26 19.55 27.52
C PRO A 75 -31.81 20.41 26.33
N PRO A 76 -32.73 20.90 25.49
CA PRO A 76 -32.35 21.74 24.34
C PRO A 76 -31.59 22.97 24.86
N VAL A 77 -30.27 22.96 24.71
CA VAL A 77 -29.43 24.10 25.05
C VAL A 77 -29.61 25.13 23.93
N PRO A 78 -29.89 26.39 24.26
CA PRO A 78 -30.13 27.42 23.27
C PRO A 78 -28.88 27.62 22.39
N VAL A 79 -29.14 28.02 21.15
CA VAL A 79 -28.16 28.31 20.09
C VAL A 79 -27.05 29.22 20.62
N VAL A 80 -25.93 28.64 21.06
CA VAL A 80 -24.69 29.38 21.31
C VAL A 80 -23.92 29.41 20.00
N SER A 81 -23.99 30.58 19.39
CA SER A 81 -23.31 31.01 18.18
C SER A 81 -21.83 30.59 18.12
N ALA A 82 -21.35 30.32 16.91
CA ALA A 82 -19.98 29.93 16.54
C ALA A 82 -18.85 30.89 17.02
N SER A 83 -19.18 31.93 17.78
CA SER A 83 -18.29 32.91 18.38
C SER A 83 -17.33 32.30 19.41
N MET A 84 -17.78 31.38 20.29
CA MET A 84 -16.99 30.97 21.47
C MET A 84 -15.77 30.08 21.18
N ASN A 85 -15.75 29.29 20.09
CA ASN A 85 -14.56 28.50 19.74
C ASN A 85 -13.43 29.35 19.14
N SER A 86 -13.76 30.54 18.62
CA SER A 86 -12.77 31.53 18.16
C SER A 86 -12.12 32.30 19.33
N VAL A 87 -12.78 32.30 20.49
CA VAL A 87 -12.30 32.94 21.73
C VAL A 87 -11.28 32.03 22.41
N ARG A 88 -11.58 30.73 22.58
CA ARG A 88 -10.64 29.76 23.21
C ARG A 88 -9.29 29.60 22.49
N ARG A 89 -9.24 29.70 21.15
CA ARG A 89 -7.94 29.61 20.44
C ARG A 89 -7.10 30.89 20.57
N ARG A 90 -7.75 32.04 20.75
CA ARG A 90 -7.07 33.33 20.96
C ARG A 90 -6.43 33.44 22.34
N GLU A 91 -6.96 32.72 23.33
CA GLU A 91 -6.34 32.59 24.66
C GLU A 91 -4.98 31.87 24.61
N THR A 92 -4.82 30.89 23.70
CA THR A 92 -3.56 30.15 23.52
C THR A 92 -2.59 30.78 22.51
N HIS A 93 -3.07 31.66 21.63
CA HIS A 93 -2.25 32.32 20.61
C HIS A 93 -2.76 33.75 20.33
N PRO A 94 -2.27 34.76 21.06
CA PRO A 94 -2.77 36.13 20.97
C PRO A 94 -2.35 36.87 19.68
N ASP A 95 -1.31 36.39 18.98
CA ASP A 95 -0.70 37.11 17.85
C ASP A 95 -1.31 36.78 16.48
N LEU A 96 -2.40 36.02 16.40
CA LEU A 96 -2.99 35.68 15.10
C LEU A 96 -3.85 36.82 14.55
N PRO A 97 -3.70 37.16 13.25
CA PRO A 97 -4.58 38.12 12.60
C PRO A 97 -6.03 37.61 12.60
N PRO A 98 -7.02 38.52 12.63
CA PRO A 98 -8.43 38.14 12.59
C PRO A 98 -8.73 37.32 11.34
N LEU A 99 -9.44 36.21 11.53
CA LEU A 99 -9.87 35.35 10.43
C LEU A 99 -10.78 36.13 9.48
N ASN A 100 -10.44 36.12 8.19
CA ASN A 100 -11.25 36.73 7.14
C ASN A 100 -12.66 36.10 7.12
N GLN A 101 -13.70 36.94 7.05
CA GLN A 101 -15.11 36.54 7.02
C GLN A 101 -15.40 35.49 5.94
N GLY A 102 -14.77 35.58 4.76
CA GLY A 102 -14.94 34.57 3.71
C GLY A 102 -14.44 33.18 4.10
N THR A 103 -13.41 33.08 4.95
CA THR A 103 -12.93 31.82 5.51
C THR A 103 -13.92 31.24 6.51
N ILE A 104 -14.55 32.10 7.32
CA ILE A 104 -15.58 31.71 8.28
C ILE A 104 -16.80 31.14 7.54
N SER A 105 -17.28 31.83 6.50
CA SER A 105 -18.42 31.35 5.69
C SER A 105 -18.15 30.00 5.03
N LYS A 106 -16.92 29.76 4.52
CA LYS A 106 -16.54 28.47 3.94
C LYS A 106 -16.51 27.35 4.97
N ILE A 107 -15.97 27.62 6.16
CA ILE A 107 -15.94 26.65 7.26
C ILE A 107 -17.36 26.31 7.72
N GLU A 108 -18.23 27.32 7.83
CA GLU A 108 -19.61 27.13 8.25
C GLU A 108 -20.42 26.33 7.20
N ALA A 109 -20.27 26.66 5.92
CA ALA A 109 -20.88 25.89 4.83
C ALA A 109 -20.40 24.42 4.86
N GLN A 110 -19.08 24.21 4.98
CA GLN A 110 -18.48 22.88 5.08
C GLN A 110 -19.03 22.08 6.27
N TYR A 111 -19.28 22.75 7.40
CA TYR A 111 -19.86 22.12 8.58
C TYR A 111 -21.34 21.80 8.40
N ARG A 112 -22.13 22.68 7.80
CA ARG A 112 -23.55 22.43 7.51
C ARG A 112 -23.74 21.26 6.54
N GLU A 113 -22.85 21.12 5.56
CA GLU A 113 -22.92 20.05 4.56
C GLU A 113 -22.41 18.70 5.06
N MET A 114 -21.23 18.67 5.71
CA MET A 114 -20.57 17.40 6.09
C MET A 114 -20.67 17.05 7.58
N GLY A 115 -21.21 17.95 8.42
CA GLY A 115 -21.26 17.78 9.88
C GLY A 115 -19.88 17.90 10.57
N HIS A 116 -18.79 18.11 9.82
CA HIS A 116 -17.45 18.29 10.36
C HIS A 116 -16.54 19.12 9.44
N VAL A 117 -15.56 19.81 10.03
CA VAL A 117 -14.58 20.66 9.30
C VAL A 117 -13.28 19.92 8.98
N ARG A 118 -13.15 18.63 9.34
CA ARG A 118 -11.92 17.87 9.09
C ARG A 118 -11.76 17.63 7.60
N LYS A 119 -10.63 18.10 7.04
CA LYS A 119 -10.24 17.77 5.66
C LYS A 119 -9.87 16.28 5.62
N VAL A 120 -10.56 15.51 4.79
CA VAL A 120 -10.18 14.13 4.50
C VAL A 120 -8.79 14.15 3.85
N PRO A 121 -7.80 13.40 4.37
CA PRO A 121 -6.50 13.34 3.74
C PRO A 121 -6.67 12.74 2.34
N SER A 122 -6.51 13.56 1.31
CA SER A 122 -6.47 13.10 -0.06
C SER A 122 -5.21 12.26 -0.24
N LYS A 123 -5.36 10.94 -0.20
CA LYS A 123 -4.30 10.00 -0.61
C LYS A 123 -4.17 10.08 -2.13
N ARG A 124 -3.54 11.14 -2.63
CA ARG A 124 -2.94 11.10 -3.97
C ARG A 124 -1.74 10.17 -3.89
N GLN A 125 -1.97 8.88 -4.01
CA GLN A 125 -0.90 7.95 -4.35
C GLN A 125 -0.45 8.35 -5.75
N ALA A 126 0.84 8.67 -5.90
CA ALA A 126 1.43 8.70 -7.23
C ALA A 126 1.32 7.28 -7.75
N VAL A 127 0.38 7.05 -8.68
CA VAL A 127 0.31 5.81 -9.44
C VAL A 127 1.53 5.82 -10.32
N VAL A 128 2.54 5.04 -9.95
CA VAL A 128 3.73 4.84 -10.76
C VAL A 128 3.44 3.63 -11.63
N ASP A 129 3.71 3.75 -12.92
CA ASP A 129 3.40 2.75 -13.93
C ASP A 129 4.21 1.47 -13.75
N ASP A 130 3.64 0.31 -14.08
CA ASP A 130 4.27 -1.00 -13.83
C ASP A 130 5.58 -1.17 -14.62
N ASP A 131 5.67 -0.57 -15.82
CA ASP A 131 6.88 -0.59 -16.64
C ASP A 131 8.01 0.22 -16.00
N THR A 132 7.69 1.38 -15.41
CA THR A 132 8.67 2.18 -14.66
C THR A 132 9.15 1.46 -13.40
N LYS A 133 8.28 0.66 -12.76
CA LYS A 133 8.65 -0.19 -11.63
C LYS A 133 9.60 -1.31 -12.06
N LEU A 134 9.33 -1.95 -13.20
CA LEU A 134 10.17 -3.02 -13.73
C LEU A 134 11.56 -2.52 -14.11
N ASN A 135 11.64 -1.38 -14.80
CA ASN A 135 12.91 -0.77 -15.19
C ASN A 135 13.79 -0.41 -13.99
N LEU A 136 13.18 0.04 -12.89
CA LEU A 136 13.90 0.32 -11.63
C LEU A 136 14.44 -0.95 -10.96
N LEU A 137 13.70 -2.04 -11.01
CA LEU A 137 14.14 -3.32 -10.44
C LEU A 137 15.30 -3.92 -11.24
N LEU A 138 15.25 -3.82 -12.58
CA LEU A 138 16.34 -4.24 -13.46
C LEU A 138 17.61 -3.41 -13.21
N ALA A 139 17.48 -2.09 -13.08
CA ALA A 139 18.63 -1.22 -12.79
C ALA A 139 19.28 -1.49 -11.42
N LEU A 140 18.48 -1.91 -10.43
CA LEU A 140 18.97 -2.36 -9.12
C LEU A 140 19.69 -3.71 -9.17
N GLU A 141 19.18 -4.64 -9.99
CA GLU A 141 19.81 -5.95 -10.21
C GLU A 141 21.16 -5.81 -10.93
N GLU A 142 21.24 -4.88 -11.89
CA GLU A 142 22.46 -4.61 -12.64
C GLU A 142 23.51 -3.88 -11.79
N ASN A 143 23.09 -2.99 -10.87
CA ASN A 143 24.02 -2.20 -10.05
C ASN A 143 23.52 -2.01 -8.60
N PRO A 144 23.78 -2.95 -7.67
CA PRO A 144 23.27 -2.89 -6.30
C PRO A 144 23.86 -1.76 -5.43
N ILE A 145 24.93 -1.10 -5.90
CA ILE A 145 25.64 -0.03 -5.18
C ILE A 145 25.07 1.36 -5.56
N THR A 146 24.26 1.46 -6.62
CA THR A 146 23.78 2.76 -7.08
C THR A 146 22.85 3.41 -6.05
N PRO A 147 23.07 4.69 -5.72
CA PRO A 147 22.26 5.37 -4.72
C PRO A 147 20.85 5.61 -5.27
N ALA A 148 19.85 5.30 -4.44
CA ALA A 148 18.41 5.51 -4.68
C ALA A 148 18.04 6.86 -5.33
N ARG A 149 18.80 7.91 -5.02
CA ARG A 149 18.57 9.27 -5.55
C ARG A 149 18.94 9.41 -7.02
N GLN A 150 19.90 8.63 -7.50
CA GLN A 150 20.37 8.62 -8.88
C GLN A 150 19.40 7.83 -9.75
N LEU A 151 19.01 6.63 -9.31
CA LEU A 151 17.98 5.82 -9.96
C LEU A 151 16.62 6.53 -10.06
N ALA A 152 16.23 7.29 -9.04
CA ALA A 152 15.01 8.11 -9.09
C ALA A 152 15.09 9.26 -10.11
N ARG A 153 16.29 9.81 -10.37
CA ARG A 153 16.48 10.84 -11.41
C ARG A 153 16.40 10.23 -12.81
N ASP A 154 17.04 9.09 -13.01
CA ASP A 154 17.11 8.41 -14.30
C ASP A 154 15.72 7.91 -14.76
N SER A 155 14.85 7.60 -13.80
CA SER A 155 13.46 7.19 -14.01
C SER A 155 12.43 8.34 -13.96
N ASN A 156 12.88 9.60 -13.91
CA ASN A 156 12.02 10.79 -13.89
C ASN A 156 11.00 10.81 -12.71
N LEU A 157 11.32 10.13 -11.60
CA LEU A 157 10.47 10.13 -10.40
C LEU A 157 10.73 11.40 -9.57
N ASN A 158 9.70 12.25 -9.49
CA ASN A 158 9.78 13.56 -8.82
C ASN A 158 10.19 13.53 -7.34
N HIS A 159 10.12 12.38 -6.65
CA HIS A 159 10.49 12.31 -5.24
C HIS A 159 11.21 11.00 -4.86
N LYS A 160 12.34 11.16 -4.14
CA LYS A 160 13.09 10.10 -3.44
C LYS A 160 12.20 9.21 -2.56
N THR A 161 11.09 9.76 -2.05
CA THR A 161 10.10 9.06 -1.22
C THR A 161 9.22 8.08 -2.00
N SER A 162 9.03 8.26 -3.30
CA SER A 162 8.33 7.30 -4.16
C SER A 162 9.18 6.05 -4.38
N TYR A 163 10.48 6.23 -4.66
CA TYR A 163 11.43 5.14 -4.85
C TYR A 163 11.56 4.22 -3.61
N LEU A 164 11.72 4.80 -2.41
CA LEU A 164 11.80 4.01 -1.16
C LEU A 164 10.51 3.25 -0.86
N LYS A 165 9.34 3.83 -1.18
CA LYS A 165 8.04 3.17 -1.05
C LYS A 165 7.85 2.02 -2.04
N MET A 166 8.50 2.07 -3.20
CA MET A 166 8.43 1.01 -4.21
C MET A 166 9.30 -0.21 -3.85
N ILE A 167 10.43 0.01 -3.15
CA ILE A 167 11.31 -1.07 -2.67
C ILE A 167 10.78 -1.72 -1.40
N GLN A 168 10.02 -1.00 -0.57
CA GLN A 168 9.44 -1.53 0.68
C GLN A 168 8.23 -2.48 0.48
N ILE A 169 7.85 -2.80 -0.77
CA ILE A 169 6.81 -3.78 -1.07
C ILE A 169 7.46 -5.17 -1.21
N ASP A 170 7.87 -5.74 -0.08
CA ASP A 170 8.23 -7.18 0.09
C ASP A 170 7.67 -7.72 1.43
#